data_AF-G4QNP8-F1
#
_entry.id   AF-G4QNP8-F1
#
_cell.length_a   1.000
_cell.length_b   1.000
_cell.length_c   1.000
_cell.angle_alpha   90.00
_cell.angle_beta   90.00
_cell.angle_gamma   90.00
#
_symmetry.space_group_name_H-M   'P 1'
#
loop_
_entity.id
_entity.type
_entity.pdbx_description
1 polymer ?
#
loop_
_entity_poly.entity_id
_entity_poly.type
_entity_poly.pdbx_seq_one_letter_code
_entity_poly.pdbx_strand_id
1 'polypeptide(L)'
;MNMPALKYSQIHQGFHTFINEDVLPTCGIEANVFWQALEKLICDYASQPNAFINEAEDNVLAANTRIAPVIDRQQLIQAANSQWSSLFESEGASSESKAYLDRHFALASGSHSDVKNYVVYYHHLLAFFDDGSQAGLANPSQFVALCGHKCSPDSVVLQQSPEGLHVELIFDRNGERGATDSAGIQDILVETNDPIVVDFNAVQIDGESKIQAYRNLQSFLRGDLQTVTIVKGQQTSCKMHNDATFTDLNGDDYCINNQLPVQVRCANQFLVTELMRDNKSALAPQVIVDAVVTSLITRNSAITEKQNKQTSLLLENGSFTPKMMKRIEEIITA
;
A
#
# COMPACT_ATOMS: atom_id res chain seq x y z
N MET A 1 -28.71 8.61 21.75
CA MET A 1 -27.81 9.55 21.07
C MET A 1 -28.68 10.51 20.26
N ASN A 2 -28.59 11.81 20.53
CA ASN A 2 -29.31 12.81 19.74
C ASN A 2 -28.59 12.99 18.41
N MET A 3 -29.31 12.84 17.29
CA MET A 3 -28.84 13.33 15.99
C MET A 3 -28.45 14.82 16.14
N PRO A 4 -27.35 15.28 15.53
CA PRO A 4 -27.00 16.69 15.49
C PRO A 4 -28.20 17.44 14.90
N ALA A 5 -28.48 18.62 15.45
CA ALA A 5 -29.49 19.52 14.93
C ALA A 5 -28.96 20.13 13.62
N LEU A 6 -28.90 19.32 12.56
CA LEU A 6 -28.69 19.81 11.21
C LEU A 6 -29.91 20.61 10.84
N LYS A 7 -29.69 21.83 10.36
CA LYS A 7 -30.80 22.72 10.08
C LYS A 7 -31.65 22.19 8.93
N TYR A 8 -31.07 21.43 7.98
CA TYR A 8 -31.79 21.07 6.77
C TYR A 8 -31.47 19.71 6.09
N SER A 9 -30.36 19.04 6.41
CA SER A 9 -29.97 17.80 5.72
C SER A 9 -30.41 16.51 6.43
N GLN A 10 -30.71 15.47 5.65
CA GLN A 10 -30.96 14.11 6.16
C GLN A 10 -29.71 13.25 5.97
N ILE A 11 -29.30 12.53 7.02
CA ILE A 11 -28.12 11.66 7.00
C ILE A 11 -28.54 10.22 7.25
N HIS A 12 -27.97 9.30 6.48
CA HIS A 12 -28.13 7.87 6.72
C HIS A 12 -27.63 7.50 8.13
N GLN A 13 -28.48 6.86 8.93
CA GLN A 13 -28.19 6.59 10.34
C GLN A 13 -26.88 5.80 10.54
N GLY A 14 -26.64 4.75 9.75
CA GLY A 14 -25.41 3.97 9.85
C GLY A 14 -24.15 4.76 9.52
N PHE A 15 -24.26 5.74 8.61
CA PHE A 15 -23.15 6.61 8.24
C PHE A 15 -22.87 7.63 9.33
N HIS A 16 -23.93 8.22 9.88
CA HIS A 16 -23.84 9.09 11.04
C HIS A 16 -23.16 8.38 12.22
N THR A 17 -23.60 7.17 12.57
CA THR A 17 -22.99 6.36 13.64
C THR A 17 -21.52 6.10 13.35
N PHE A 18 -21.17 5.60 12.17
CA PHE A 18 -19.79 5.35 11.77
C PHE A 18 -18.90 6.59 11.93
N ILE A 19 -19.31 7.75 11.41
CA ILE A 19 -18.48 8.95 11.50
C ILE A 19 -18.29 9.42 12.96
N ASN A 20 -19.34 9.44 13.77
CA ASN A 20 -19.25 9.96 15.14
C ASN A 20 -18.59 9.00 16.13
N GLU A 21 -18.68 7.68 15.90
CA GLU A 21 -18.16 6.68 16.83
C GLU A 21 -16.79 6.15 16.40
N ASP A 22 -16.56 5.98 15.08
CA ASP A 22 -15.36 5.33 14.56
C ASP A 22 -14.32 6.32 13.99
N VAL A 23 -14.74 7.50 13.50
CA VAL A 23 -13.86 8.44 12.77
C VAL A 23 -13.52 9.70 13.58
N LEU A 24 -14.52 10.46 14.02
CA LEU A 24 -14.30 11.75 14.69
C LEU A 24 -13.58 11.69 16.05
N PRO A 25 -13.80 10.67 16.91
CA PRO A 25 -13.16 10.62 18.23
C PRO A 25 -11.62 10.60 18.16
N THR A 26 -11.05 10.14 17.04
CA THR A 26 -9.60 10.11 16.82
C THR A 26 -9.08 11.38 16.15
N CYS A 27 -9.94 12.23 15.58
CA CYS A 27 -9.55 13.49 14.94
C CYS A 27 -9.46 14.68 15.91
N GLY A 28 -10.18 14.64 17.03
CA GLY A 28 -10.38 15.78 17.92
C GLY A 28 -11.33 16.86 17.38
N ILE A 29 -12.06 16.57 16.30
CA ILE A 29 -13.02 17.49 15.66
C ILE A 29 -14.38 17.33 16.34
N GLU A 30 -15.01 18.44 16.71
CA GLU A 30 -16.37 18.40 17.26
C GLU A 30 -17.39 17.98 16.17
N ALA A 31 -18.22 16.98 16.49
CA ALA A 31 -19.24 16.46 15.57
C ALA A 31 -20.12 17.54 14.94
N ASN A 32 -20.60 18.50 15.73
CA ASN A 32 -21.46 19.57 15.21
C ASN A 32 -20.73 20.46 14.19
N VAL A 33 -19.44 20.75 14.43
CA VAL A 33 -18.61 21.56 13.53
C VAL A 33 -18.39 20.80 12.21
N PHE A 34 -18.03 19.52 12.30
CA PHE A 34 -17.84 18.66 11.14
C PHE A 34 -19.10 18.61 10.25
N TRP A 35 -20.26 18.27 10.83
CA TRP A 35 -21.47 18.07 10.03
C TRP A 35 -21.97 19.37 9.40
N GLN A 36 -21.85 20.52 10.10
CA GLN A 36 -22.19 21.83 9.52
C GLN A 36 -21.27 22.18 8.35
N ALA A 37 -19.98 21.89 8.47
CA ALA A 37 -19.00 22.19 7.44
C ALA A 37 -19.18 21.28 6.20
N LEU A 38 -19.45 19.99 6.41
CA LEU A 38 -19.79 19.04 5.34
C LEU A 38 -21.09 19.44 4.61
N GLU A 39 -22.15 19.78 5.35
CA GLU A 39 -23.42 20.27 4.78
C GLU A 39 -23.18 21.50 3.90
N LYS A 40 -22.43 22.47 4.39
CA LYS A 40 -22.07 23.68 3.63
C LYS A 40 -21.28 23.35 2.36
N LEU A 41 -20.31 22.43 2.44
CA LEU A 41 -19.52 22.02 1.28
C LEU A 41 -20.39 21.40 0.19
N ILE A 42 -21.26 20.47 0.58
CA ILE A 42 -22.17 19.79 -0.34
C ILE A 42 -23.14 20.80 -0.97
N CYS A 43 -23.75 21.70 -0.18
CA CYS A 43 -24.65 22.72 -0.73
C CYS A 43 -23.97 23.62 -1.78
N ASP A 44 -22.71 24.02 -1.55
CA ASP A 44 -21.99 24.90 -2.46
C ASP A 44 -21.65 24.23 -3.80
N TYR A 45 -21.39 22.92 -3.80
CA TYR A 45 -20.95 22.19 -4.99
C TYR A 45 -22.05 21.32 -5.64
N ALA A 46 -23.14 21.02 -4.95
CA ALA A 46 -24.27 20.26 -5.50
C ALA A 46 -24.89 20.94 -6.73
N SER A 47 -24.83 22.28 -6.79
CA SER A 47 -25.34 23.06 -7.94
C SER A 47 -24.31 23.24 -9.05
N GLN A 48 -23.06 22.78 -8.88
CA GLN A 48 -21.94 23.00 -9.80
C GLN A 48 -21.02 21.76 -9.89
N PRO A 49 -21.47 20.66 -10.51
CA PRO A 49 -20.79 19.36 -10.49
C PRO A 49 -19.38 19.36 -11.11
N ASN A 50 -19.06 20.32 -11.98
CA ASN A 50 -17.73 20.42 -12.61
C ASN A 50 -16.85 21.50 -11.96
N ALA A 51 -17.35 22.28 -11.00
CA ALA A 51 -16.61 23.41 -10.43
C ALA A 51 -15.50 23.00 -9.45
N PHE A 52 -15.45 21.73 -9.06
CA PHE A 52 -14.45 21.20 -8.12
C PHE A 52 -13.41 20.29 -8.78
N ILE A 53 -13.50 20.03 -10.09
CA ILE A 53 -12.59 19.15 -10.84
C ILE A 53 -11.93 19.93 -11.98
N ASN A 54 -10.62 19.75 -12.12
CA ASN A 54 -9.85 20.19 -13.27
C ASN A 54 -9.72 19.03 -14.26
N GLU A 55 -10.31 19.12 -15.45
CA GLU A 55 -10.29 18.07 -16.48
C GLU A 55 -8.96 17.98 -17.25
N ALA A 56 -7.92 18.75 -16.87
CA ALA A 56 -6.73 18.96 -17.68
C ALA A 56 -5.64 17.88 -17.56
N GLU A 57 -5.82 16.86 -16.73
CA GLU A 57 -4.81 15.84 -16.43
C GLU A 57 -5.40 14.43 -16.51
N ASP A 58 -4.90 13.61 -17.44
CA ASP A 58 -5.08 12.16 -17.37
C ASP A 58 -4.19 11.63 -16.25
N ASN A 59 -4.79 10.96 -15.26
CA ASN A 59 -4.04 10.30 -14.18
C ASN A 59 -3.40 9.02 -14.73
N VAL A 60 -2.22 9.14 -15.34
CA VAL A 60 -1.44 8.00 -15.81
C VAL A 60 -0.83 7.29 -14.60
N LEU A 61 -1.37 6.12 -14.27
CA LEU A 61 -0.81 5.26 -13.24
C LEU A 61 0.53 4.67 -13.70
N ALA A 62 1.44 4.43 -12.75
CA ALA A 62 2.68 3.70 -13.03
C ALA A 62 2.36 2.29 -13.56
N ALA A 63 3.20 1.75 -14.44
CA ALA A 63 2.92 0.50 -15.16
C ALA A 63 2.60 -0.70 -14.23
N ASN A 64 3.21 -0.73 -13.04
CA ASN A 64 3.07 -1.81 -12.07
C ASN A 64 2.11 -1.48 -10.91
N THR A 65 1.36 -0.38 -11.02
CA THR A 65 0.40 0.06 -9.99
C THR A 65 -0.61 -1.05 -9.69
N ARG A 66 -0.71 -1.44 -8.42
CA ARG A 66 -1.69 -2.43 -7.97
C ARG A 66 -3.01 -1.72 -7.66
N ILE A 67 -4.05 -1.99 -8.45
CA ILE A 67 -5.40 -1.48 -8.22
C ILE A 67 -6.19 -2.53 -7.43
N ALA A 68 -6.68 -2.17 -6.25
CA ALA A 68 -7.45 -3.04 -5.37
C ALA A 68 -8.81 -2.40 -5.04
N PRO A 69 -9.94 -3.07 -5.34
CA PRO A 69 -11.26 -2.64 -4.88
C PRO A 69 -11.32 -2.53 -3.37
N VAL A 70 -11.74 -1.38 -2.83
CA VAL A 70 -11.77 -1.15 -1.38
C VAL A 70 -12.73 -2.11 -0.63
N ILE A 71 -13.73 -2.64 -1.33
CA ILE A 71 -14.68 -3.60 -0.76
C ILE A 71 -14.09 -5.01 -0.61
N ASP A 72 -13.09 -5.35 -1.42
CA ASP A 72 -12.46 -6.66 -1.44
C ASP A 72 -11.24 -6.69 -0.49
N ARG A 73 -11.46 -7.20 0.72
CA ARG A 73 -10.40 -7.30 1.73
C ARG A 73 -9.25 -8.20 1.30
N GLN A 74 -9.50 -9.23 0.48
CA GLN A 74 -8.45 -10.15 0.05
C GLN A 74 -7.51 -9.44 -0.93
N GLN A 75 -8.06 -8.75 -1.93
CA GLN A 75 -7.26 -7.99 -2.89
C GLN A 75 -6.49 -6.84 -2.23
N LEU A 76 -7.09 -6.16 -1.26
CA LEU A 76 -6.39 -5.14 -0.46
C LEU A 76 -5.20 -5.71 0.31
N ILE A 77 -5.37 -6.87 0.96
CA ILE A 77 -4.27 -7.53 1.68
C ILE A 77 -3.17 -7.96 0.72
N GLN A 78 -3.53 -8.49 -0.46
CA GLN A 78 -2.55 -8.85 -1.48
C GLN A 78 -1.78 -7.64 -1.99
N ALA A 79 -2.45 -6.51 -2.23
CA ALA A 79 -1.80 -5.27 -2.64
C ALA A 79 -0.92 -4.69 -1.51
N ALA A 80 -1.35 -4.73 -0.25
CA ALA A 80 -0.51 -4.32 0.87
C ALA A 80 0.77 -5.15 1.01
N ASN A 81 0.71 -6.42 0.64
CA ASN A 81 1.82 -7.36 0.76
C ASN A 81 2.71 -7.38 -0.50
N SER A 82 2.48 -6.51 -1.47
CA SER A 82 3.19 -6.51 -2.74
C SER A 82 4.45 -5.64 -2.76
N GLN A 83 5.00 -5.25 -1.59
CA GLN A 83 6.26 -4.50 -1.51
C GLN A 83 7.38 -5.23 -2.24
N TRP A 84 7.36 -6.57 -2.18
CA TRP A 84 8.32 -7.45 -2.82
C TRP A 84 7.72 -8.10 -4.05
N SER A 85 8.44 -8.03 -5.17
CA SER A 85 8.05 -8.69 -6.42
C SER A 85 9.10 -9.73 -6.82
N SER A 86 8.65 -10.94 -7.16
CA SER A 86 9.53 -12.00 -7.67
C SER A 86 9.96 -11.70 -9.11
N LEU A 87 11.27 -11.57 -9.35
CA LEU A 87 11.82 -11.44 -10.69
C LEU A 87 11.57 -12.68 -11.56
N PHE A 88 11.45 -13.84 -10.92
CA PHE A 88 11.24 -15.12 -11.57
C PHE A 88 9.80 -15.34 -12.05
N GLU A 89 8.84 -14.59 -11.50
CA GLU A 89 7.45 -14.57 -11.98
C GLU A 89 7.20 -13.45 -13.00
N SER A 90 7.92 -12.33 -12.90
CA SER A 90 7.77 -11.21 -13.83
C SER A 90 8.55 -11.38 -15.14
N GLU A 91 9.75 -11.96 -15.08
CA GLU A 91 10.62 -12.21 -16.23
C GLU A 91 10.75 -13.73 -16.42
N GLY A 92 10.27 -14.24 -17.55
CA GLY A 92 10.01 -15.67 -17.78
C GLY A 92 11.23 -16.61 -17.81
N ALA A 93 12.42 -16.21 -17.34
CA ALA A 93 13.61 -17.05 -17.33
C ALA A 93 14.61 -16.72 -16.19
N SER A 94 15.12 -17.77 -15.51
CA SER A 94 16.17 -17.70 -14.47
C SER A 94 17.44 -16.94 -14.91
N SER A 95 17.79 -17.01 -16.20
CA SER A 95 18.95 -16.32 -16.75
C SER A 95 18.83 -14.81 -16.73
N GLU A 96 17.61 -14.27 -16.90
CA GLU A 96 17.38 -12.82 -16.89
C GLU A 96 17.47 -12.27 -15.46
N SER A 97 16.97 -13.03 -14.48
CA SER A 97 17.04 -12.65 -13.06
C SER A 97 18.48 -12.60 -12.53
N LYS A 98 19.38 -13.49 -12.96
CA LYS A 98 20.80 -13.41 -12.60
C LYS A 98 21.56 -12.31 -13.35
N ALA A 99 21.18 -12.02 -14.60
CA ALA A 99 21.72 -10.88 -15.33
C ALA A 99 21.33 -9.54 -14.68
N TYR A 100 20.16 -9.47 -14.02
CA TYR A 100 19.79 -8.34 -13.17
C TYR A 100 20.76 -8.18 -11.99
N LEU A 101 21.12 -9.27 -11.30
CA LEU A 101 22.12 -9.24 -10.23
C LEU A 101 23.48 -8.75 -10.74
N ASP A 102 23.96 -9.26 -11.88
CA ASP A 102 25.22 -8.80 -12.49
C ASP A 102 25.22 -7.30 -12.81
N ARG A 103 24.06 -6.74 -13.19
CA ARG A 103 23.92 -5.32 -13.51
C ARG A 103 23.90 -4.42 -12.28
N HIS A 104 23.23 -4.83 -11.21
CA HIS A 104 22.97 -3.97 -10.04
C HIS A 104 23.87 -4.28 -8.83
N PHE A 105 24.37 -5.51 -8.74
CA PHE A 105 25.11 -6.05 -7.60
C PHE A 105 26.33 -6.85 -8.07
N ALA A 106 27.03 -6.36 -9.11
CA ALA A 106 28.14 -7.06 -9.75
C ALA A 106 29.14 -7.66 -8.75
N LEU A 107 29.61 -8.87 -9.03
CA LEU A 107 30.75 -9.45 -8.33
C LEU A 107 32.04 -8.74 -8.75
N ALA A 108 33.05 -8.73 -7.87
CA ALA A 108 34.38 -8.19 -8.18
C ALA A 108 35.05 -8.93 -9.35
N SER A 109 34.69 -10.20 -9.56
CA SER A 109 35.06 -11.03 -10.70
C SER A 109 34.04 -12.14 -10.90
N GLY A 110 33.77 -12.52 -12.16
CA GLY A 110 32.79 -13.56 -12.51
C GLY A 110 31.36 -13.03 -12.66
N SER A 111 30.40 -13.94 -12.85
CA SER A 111 28.96 -13.66 -12.94
C SER A 111 28.19 -14.43 -11.88
N HIS A 112 27.10 -13.86 -11.39
CA HIS A 112 26.12 -14.55 -10.52
C HIS A 112 25.59 -15.86 -11.14
N SER A 113 25.61 -15.97 -12.47
CA SER A 113 25.20 -17.16 -13.22
C SER A 113 26.09 -18.37 -12.95
N ASP A 114 27.38 -18.15 -12.69
CA ASP A 114 28.37 -19.21 -12.51
C ASP A 114 28.55 -19.63 -11.04
N VAL A 115 27.87 -18.95 -10.12
CA VAL A 115 28.01 -19.18 -8.68
C VAL A 115 27.42 -20.53 -8.29
N LYS A 116 28.13 -21.24 -7.42
CA LYS A 116 27.73 -22.52 -6.81
C LYS A 116 27.25 -22.38 -5.38
N ASN A 117 27.76 -21.38 -4.66
CA ASN A 117 27.35 -21.15 -3.28
C ASN A 117 27.58 -19.70 -2.86
N TYR A 118 26.71 -19.19 -1.99
CA TYR A 118 26.90 -17.93 -1.29
C TYR A 118 27.15 -18.19 0.19
N VAL A 119 28.14 -17.51 0.75
CA VAL A 119 28.49 -17.58 2.17
C VAL A 119 28.76 -16.18 2.68
N VAL A 120 28.34 -15.90 3.91
CA VAL A 120 28.69 -14.68 4.62
C VAL A 120 29.93 -14.95 5.47
N TYR A 121 31.02 -14.22 5.21
CA TYR A 121 32.24 -14.27 6.01
C TYR A 121 32.54 -12.89 6.59
N TYR A 122 32.57 -12.81 7.93
CA TYR A 122 32.52 -11.54 8.66
C TYR A 122 31.33 -10.67 8.20
N HIS A 123 31.60 -9.58 7.48
CA HIS A 123 30.64 -8.60 6.98
C HIS A 123 30.58 -8.59 5.44
N HIS A 124 31.06 -9.65 4.79
CA HIS A 124 31.13 -9.74 3.33
C HIS A 124 30.36 -10.96 2.82
N LEU A 125 29.58 -10.74 1.76
CA LEU A 125 29.03 -11.80 0.93
C LEU A 125 30.12 -12.33 0.00
N LEU A 126 30.36 -13.64 0.04
CA LEU A 126 31.30 -14.36 -0.82
C LEU A 126 30.54 -15.33 -1.71
N ALA A 127 30.77 -15.22 -3.01
CA ALA A 127 30.32 -16.14 -4.03
C ALA A 127 31.44 -17.12 -4.37
N PHE A 128 31.15 -18.42 -4.34
CA PHE A 128 32.06 -19.50 -4.69
C PHE A 128 31.72 -20.08 -6.06
N PHE A 129 32.75 -20.31 -6.88
CA PHE A 129 32.62 -20.85 -8.23
C PHE A 129 33.02 -22.33 -8.29
N ASP A 130 32.76 -22.98 -9.44
CA ASP A 130 33.01 -24.42 -9.65
C ASP A 130 34.50 -24.80 -9.58
N ASP A 131 35.39 -23.88 -9.98
CA ASP A 131 36.84 -24.06 -9.93
C ASP A 131 37.44 -23.84 -8.53
N GLY A 132 36.59 -23.57 -7.52
CA GLY A 132 36.99 -23.28 -6.15
C GLY A 132 37.49 -21.85 -5.92
N SER A 133 37.49 -21.00 -6.96
CA SER A 133 37.72 -19.57 -6.78
C SER A 133 36.53 -18.91 -6.05
N GLN A 134 36.78 -17.72 -5.51
CA GLN A 134 35.76 -16.94 -4.80
C GLN A 134 35.86 -15.45 -5.17
N ALA A 135 34.71 -14.77 -5.13
CA ALA A 135 34.63 -13.32 -5.28
C ALA A 135 33.63 -12.73 -4.29
N GLY A 136 33.89 -11.51 -3.84
CA GLY A 136 32.89 -10.70 -3.16
C GLY A 136 32.10 -9.83 -4.14
N LEU A 137 31.14 -9.06 -3.64
CA LEU A 137 30.53 -7.96 -4.38
C LEU A 137 31.60 -6.91 -4.76
N ALA A 138 31.49 -6.33 -5.95
CA ALA A 138 32.33 -5.22 -6.39
C ALA A 138 32.17 -4.00 -5.47
N ASN A 139 30.96 -3.79 -4.94
CA ASN A 139 30.66 -2.82 -3.90
C ASN A 139 30.22 -3.55 -2.62
N PRO A 140 31.13 -3.81 -1.66
CA PRO A 140 30.81 -4.60 -0.47
C PRO A 140 29.70 -4.02 0.42
N SER A 141 29.52 -2.69 0.40
CA SER A 141 28.47 -2.00 1.17
C SER A 141 27.05 -2.30 0.70
N GLN A 142 26.88 -2.94 -0.45
CA GLN A 142 25.56 -3.34 -0.94
C GLN A 142 24.99 -4.53 -0.15
N PHE A 143 25.81 -5.32 0.54
CA PHE A 143 25.31 -6.38 1.42
C PHE A 143 24.99 -5.79 2.80
N VAL A 144 23.72 -5.86 3.20
CA VAL A 144 23.23 -5.15 4.41
C VAL A 144 22.70 -6.08 5.50
N ALA A 145 22.08 -7.21 5.12
CA ALA A 145 21.48 -8.12 6.09
C ALA A 145 21.35 -9.55 5.53
N LEU A 146 21.04 -10.51 6.41
CA LEU A 146 20.77 -11.90 6.06
C LEU A 146 19.68 -12.51 6.96
N CYS A 147 19.15 -13.65 6.53
CA CYS A 147 18.43 -14.60 7.38
C CYS A 147 19.17 -15.94 7.43
N GLY A 148 19.04 -16.63 8.56
CA GLY A 148 19.68 -17.93 8.77
C GLY A 148 21.17 -17.83 9.15
N HIS A 149 21.90 -18.91 8.93
CA HIS A 149 23.29 -19.02 9.40
C HIS A 149 24.29 -18.45 8.39
N LYS A 150 25.32 -17.71 8.84
CA LYS A 150 26.31 -17.08 7.95
C LYS A 150 26.97 -18.03 6.94
N CYS A 151 27.23 -19.29 7.33
CA CYS A 151 27.83 -20.30 6.45
C CYS A 151 26.86 -20.95 5.43
N SER A 152 25.55 -20.77 5.62
CA SER A 152 24.50 -21.32 4.77
C SER A 152 23.25 -20.45 5.00
N PRO A 153 23.23 -19.22 4.45
CA PRO A 153 22.14 -18.30 4.69
C PRO A 153 20.85 -18.82 4.04
N ASP A 154 19.72 -18.58 4.70
CA ASP A 154 18.39 -18.87 4.13
C ASP A 154 18.02 -17.77 3.13
N SER A 155 18.40 -16.53 3.41
CA SER A 155 18.37 -15.44 2.44
C SER A 155 19.45 -14.39 2.72
N VAL A 156 19.79 -13.61 1.71
CA VAL A 156 20.65 -12.43 1.84
C VAL A 156 19.97 -11.21 1.26
N VAL A 157 20.14 -10.07 1.92
CA VAL A 157 19.57 -8.79 1.53
C VAL A 157 20.66 -7.88 1.00
N LEU A 158 20.44 -7.42 -0.22
CA LEU A 158 21.27 -6.44 -0.91
C LEU A 158 20.52 -5.11 -1.00
N GLN A 159 21.25 -4.01 -1.02
CA GLN A 159 20.72 -2.66 -1.15
C GLN A 159 21.42 -1.93 -2.29
N GLN A 160 20.66 -1.35 -3.22
CA GLN A 160 21.25 -0.70 -4.41
C GLN A 160 22.09 0.53 -4.05
N SER A 161 21.62 1.32 -3.08
CA SER A 161 22.28 2.51 -2.53
C SER A 161 21.80 2.71 -1.08
N PRO A 162 22.46 3.55 -0.24
CA PRO A 162 22.08 3.70 1.18
C PRO A 162 20.62 4.10 1.46
N GLU A 163 19.96 4.77 0.50
CA GLU A 163 18.53 5.13 0.54
C GLU A 163 17.73 4.44 -0.58
N GLY A 164 18.32 3.40 -1.18
CA GLY A 164 17.79 2.69 -2.32
C GLY A 164 16.98 1.47 -1.96
N LEU A 165 16.38 0.88 -2.99
CA LEU A 165 15.59 -0.34 -2.91
C LEU A 165 16.45 -1.54 -2.54
N HIS A 166 15.82 -2.47 -1.83
CA HIS A 166 16.40 -3.73 -1.44
C HIS A 166 16.11 -4.85 -2.46
N VAL A 167 16.98 -5.85 -2.45
CA VAL A 167 16.79 -7.11 -3.17
C VAL A 167 17.12 -8.26 -2.23
N GLU A 168 16.19 -9.17 -2.06
CA GLU A 168 16.37 -10.37 -1.26
C GLU A 168 16.61 -11.58 -2.18
N LEU A 169 17.74 -12.27 -1.97
CA LEU A 169 18.02 -13.54 -2.62
C LEU A 169 17.64 -14.64 -1.65
N ILE A 170 16.65 -15.44 -2.00
CA ILE A 170 16.16 -16.56 -1.19
C ILE A 170 16.82 -17.84 -1.68
N PHE A 171 17.35 -18.63 -0.74
CA PHE A 171 17.99 -19.91 -1.04
C PHE A 171 17.14 -21.07 -0.51
N ASP A 172 16.83 -22.02 -1.39
CA ASP A 172 16.23 -23.30 -1.00
C ASP A 172 16.59 -24.38 -2.02
N ARG A 173 17.60 -25.19 -1.70
CA ARG A 173 18.04 -26.29 -2.57
C ARG A 173 17.02 -27.44 -2.68
N ASN A 174 16.01 -27.49 -1.81
CA ASN A 174 14.93 -28.47 -1.88
C ASN A 174 13.68 -27.91 -2.56
N GLY A 175 13.65 -26.60 -2.83
CA GLY A 175 12.53 -25.91 -3.44
C GLY A 175 12.43 -26.14 -4.95
N GLU A 176 11.30 -25.75 -5.53
CA GLU A 176 10.98 -26.02 -6.94
C GLU A 176 12.01 -25.42 -7.92
N ARG A 177 12.52 -24.22 -7.62
CA ARG A 177 13.49 -23.52 -8.48
C ARG A 177 14.92 -23.75 -7.99
N GLY A 178 15.15 -23.64 -6.68
CA GLY A 178 16.48 -23.75 -6.10
C GLY A 178 17.10 -25.15 -6.22
N ALA A 179 16.30 -26.21 -6.37
CA ALA A 179 16.81 -27.55 -6.70
C ALA A 179 17.47 -27.63 -8.09
N THR A 180 17.07 -26.75 -9.02
CA THR A 180 17.61 -26.71 -10.39
C THR A 180 18.64 -25.59 -10.58
N ASP A 181 18.74 -24.66 -9.63
CA ASP A 181 19.70 -23.57 -9.66
C ASP A 181 21.08 -24.00 -9.14
N SER A 182 22.15 -23.55 -9.80
CA SER A 182 23.53 -23.89 -9.42
C SER A 182 23.92 -23.43 -8.01
N ALA A 183 23.43 -22.25 -7.60
CA ALA A 183 23.69 -21.64 -6.31
C ALA A 183 22.64 -21.99 -5.25
N GLY A 184 21.55 -22.67 -5.65
CA GLY A 184 20.41 -22.95 -4.78
C GLY A 184 19.43 -21.78 -4.65
N ILE A 185 19.46 -20.80 -5.57
CA ILE A 185 18.54 -19.66 -5.54
C ILE A 185 17.12 -20.13 -5.87
N GLN A 186 16.22 -19.96 -4.91
CA GLN A 186 14.80 -20.26 -5.03
C GLN A 186 14.02 -19.07 -5.59
N ASP A 187 14.36 -17.85 -5.17
CA ASP A 187 13.73 -16.63 -5.67
C ASP A 187 14.66 -15.42 -5.52
N ILE A 188 14.41 -14.37 -6.31
CA ILE A 188 15.01 -13.06 -6.19
C ILE A 188 13.86 -12.06 -6.09
N LEU A 189 13.67 -11.53 -4.89
CA LEU A 189 12.63 -10.56 -4.60
C LEU A 189 13.20 -9.15 -4.70
N VAL A 190 12.55 -8.29 -5.46
CA VAL A 190 12.92 -6.88 -5.58
C VAL A 190 11.89 -6.04 -4.84
N GLU A 191 12.39 -5.18 -3.95
CA GLU A 191 11.57 -4.16 -3.31
C GLU A 191 11.09 -3.15 -4.35
N THR A 192 9.81 -2.78 -4.24
CA THR A 192 9.18 -1.78 -5.09
C THR A 192 8.62 -0.66 -4.21
N ASN A 193 8.57 0.55 -4.77
CA ASN A 193 7.87 1.70 -4.18
C ASN A 193 6.65 2.10 -5.03
N ASP A 194 6.13 1.16 -5.82
CA ASP A 194 4.99 1.42 -6.67
C ASP A 194 3.73 1.69 -5.82
N PRO A 195 2.94 2.72 -6.15
CA PRO A 195 1.77 3.06 -5.35
C PRO A 195 0.70 1.97 -5.44
N ILE A 196 -0.03 1.79 -4.35
CA ILE A 196 -1.28 1.01 -4.31
C ILE A 196 -2.44 1.96 -4.58
N VAL A 197 -3.29 1.62 -5.55
CA VAL A 197 -4.55 2.33 -5.76
C VAL A 197 -5.68 1.57 -5.05
N VAL A 198 -6.23 2.18 -4.00
CA VAL A 198 -7.43 1.71 -3.31
C VAL A 198 -8.66 2.31 -3.99
N ASP A 199 -9.47 1.48 -4.63
CA ASP A 199 -10.47 1.93 -5.59
C ASP A 199 -11.91 1.84 -5.08
N PHE A 200 -12.62 2.98 -5.09
CA PHE A 200 -14.03 3.07 -4.72
C PHE A 200 -15.00 2.85 -5.89
N ASN A 201 -14.53 2.79 -7.14
CA ASN A 201 -15.39 2.63 -8.31
C ASN A 201 -16.13 1.29 -8.35
N ALA A 202 -15.56 0.23 -7.75
CA ALA A 202 -16.18 -1.09 -7.68
C ALA A 202 -17.23 -1.23 -6.55
N VAL A 203 -17.46 -0.19 -5.75
CA VAL A 203 -18.38 -0.26 -4.60
C VAL A 203 -19.81 -0.01 -5.06
N GLN A 204 -20.73 -0.87 -4.62
CA GLN A 204 -22.17 -0.69 -4.86
C GLN A 204 -22.67 0.67 -4.34
N ILE A 205 -23.73 1.19 -4.95
CA ILE A 205 -24.22 2.56 -4.73
C ILE A 205 -25.13 2.66 -3.47
N ASP A 206 -25.29 1.57 -2.72
CA ASP A 206 -26.04 1.57 -1.47
C ASP A 206 -25.20 2.06 -0.27
N GLY A 207 -25.88 2.57 0.76
CA GLY A 207 -25.23 3.16 1.93
C GLY A 207 -24.42 2.15 2.75
N GLU A 208 -24.86 0.89 2.84
CA GLU A 208 -24.19 -0.13 3.65
C GLU A 208 -22.85 -0.52 3.04
N SER A 209 -22.81 -0.76 1.72
CA SER A 209 -21.59 -1.04 0.97
C SER A 209 -20.58 0.10 1.08
N LYS A 210 -21.03 1.36 1.02
CA LYS A 210 -20.14 2.53 1.16
C LYS A 210 -19.57 2.65 2.58
N ILE A 211 -20.38 2.42 3.61
CA ILE A 211 -19.88 2.41 5.00
C ILE A 211 -18.86 1.28 5.18
N GLN A 212 -19.14 0.09 4.64
CA GLN A 212 -18.21 -1.04 4.71
C GLN A 212 -16.88 -0.74 3.98
N ALA A 213 -16.94 -0.08 2.83
CA ALA A 213 -15.76 0.40 2.11
C ALA A 213 -14.92 1.36 2.98
N TYR A 214 -15.52 2.33 3.67
CA TYR A 214 -14.78 3.21 4.57
C TYR A 214 -14.14 2.48 5.76
N ARG A 215 -14.82 1.47 6.34
CA ARG A 215 -14.25 0.63 7.40
C ARG A 215 -13.06 -0.20 6.92
N ASN A 216 -13.15 -0.74 5.71
CA ASN A 216 -12.04 -1.46 5.08
C ASN A 216 -10.85 -0.51 4.85
N LEU A 217 -11.09 0.70 4.32
CA LEU A 217 -10.05 1.71 4.14
C LEU A 217 -9.38 2.07 5.48
N GLN A 218 -10.16 2.30 6.54
CA GLN A 218 -9.63 2.61 7.87
C GLN A 218 -8.74 1.48 8.41
N SER A 219 -9.17 0.22 8.27
CA SER A 219 -8.38 -0.94 8.70
C SER A 219 -7.12 -1.13 7.84
N PHE A 220 -7.21 -0.84 6.54
CA PHE A 220 -6.09 -0.91 5.60
C PHE A 220 -5.01 0.12 5.93
N LEU A 221 -5.40 1.38 6.13
CA LEU A 221 -4.47 2.46 6.48
C LEU A 221 -3.89 2.32 7.89
N ARG A 222 -4.60 1.65 8.80
CA ARG A 222 -4.09 1.28 10.14
C ARG A 222 -3.15 0.06 10.12
N GLY A 223 -3.14 -0.72 9.04
CA GLY A 223 -2.31 -1.92 8.92
C GLY A 223 -2.85 -3.15 9.65
N ASP A 224 -4.14 -3.20 9.97
CA ASP A 224 -4.77 -4.32 10.69
C ASP A 224 -5.91 -5.00 9.92
N LEU A 225 -5.93 -4.80 8.60
CA LEU A 225 -6.86 -5.49 7.72
C LEU A 225 -6.58 -7.00 7.72
N GLN A 226 -7.62 -7.76 8.06
CA GLN A 226 -7.62 -9.23 8.05
C GLN A 226 -8.92 -9.78 7.48
N THR A 227 -8.88 -10.96 6.87
CA THR A 227 -10.06 -11.69 6.41
C THR A 227 -9.84 -13.20 6.53
N VAL A 228 -10.91 -13.98 6.36
CA VAL A 228 -10.86 -15.44 6.35
C VAL A 228 -11.38 -15.91 5.00
N THR A 229 -10.59 -16.74 4.32
CA THR A 229 -10.93 -17.35 3.03
C THR A 229 -10.98 -18.86 3.17
N ILE A 230 -11.82 -19.52 2.38
CA ILE A 230 -11.87 -20.98 2.34
C ILE A 230 -11.06 -21.46 1.15
N VAL A 231 -9.92 -22.09 1.41
CA VAL A 231 -9.07 -22.70 0.38
C VAL A 231 -9.14 -24.21 0.57
N LYS A 232 -9.59 -24.94 -0.47
CA LYS A 232 -9.74 -26.41 -0.44
C LYS A 232 -10.56 -26.93 0.76
N GLY A 233 -11.58 -26.18 1.18
CA GLY A 233 -12.45 -26.54 2.31
C GLY A 233 -11.91 -26.20 3.69
N GLN A 234 -10.70 -25.61 3.80
CA GLN A 234 -10.12 -25.17 5.06
C GLN A 234 -10.14 -23.64 5.17
N GLN A 235 -10.49 -23.14 6.35
CA GLN A 235 -10.40 -21.71 6.65
C GLN A 235 -8.94 -21.30 6.79
N THR A 236 -8.52 -20.34 5.97
CA THR A 236 -7.20 -19.73 5.99
C THR A 236 -7.37 -18.25 6.33
N SER A 237 -6.63 -17.78 7.34
CA SER A 237 -6.61 -16.35 7.70
C SER A 237 -5.61 -15.61 6.80
N CYS A 238 -6.07 -14.53 6.18
CA CYS A 238 -5.23 -13.60 5.43
C CYS A 238 -5.12 -12.30 6.25
N LYS A 239 -3.91 -11.78 6.40
CA LYS A 239 -3.62 -10.53 7.12
C LYS A 239 -2.54 -9.73 6.39
N MET A 240 -2.51 -8.42 6.61
CA MET A 240 -1.44 -7.57 6.11
C MET A 240 -0.09 -7.95 6.75
N HIS A 241 0.94 -8.00 5.91
CA HIS A 241 2.33 -8.12 6.31
C HIS A 241 2.88 -6.70 6.42
N ASN A 242 3.31 -6.34 7.64
CA ASN A 242 3.85 -5.02 7.91
C ASN A 242 5.32 -5.00 7.48
N ASP A 243 6.26 -5.12 8.39
CA ASP A 243 7.67 -4.91 8.08
C ASP A 243 8.40 -6.25 7.89
N ALA A 244 9.39 -6.27 7.00
CA ALA A 244 10.30 -7.40 6.86
C ALA A 244 11.47 -7.24 7.83
N THR A 245 11.85 -8.31 8.54
CA THR A 245 12.91 -8.28 9.56
C THR A 245 14.00 -9.28 9.21
N PHE A 246 15.24 -8.81 9.26
CA PHE A 246 16.46 -9.56 8.96
C PHE A 246 17.49 -9.35 10.08
N THR A 247 18.63 -10.02 9.98
CA THR A 247 19.80 -9.80 10.85
C THR A 247 20.85 -8.99 10.11
N ASP A 248 21.24 -7.84 10.66
CA ASP A 248 22.29 -6.99 10.10
C ASP A 248 23.69 -7.66 10.20
N LEU A 249 24.71 -6.96 9.71
CA LEU A 249 26.08 -7.49 9.69
C LEU A 249 26.66 -7.71 11.10
N ASN A 250 26.22 -6.93 12.09
CA ASN A 250 26.66 -6.96 13.49
C ASN A 250 25.88 -7.99 14.33
N GLY A 251 24.72 -8.45 13.84
CA GLY A 251 23.84 -9.38 14.54
C GLY A 251 22.60 -8.73 15.15
N ASP A 252 22.35 -7.45 14.87
CA ASP A 252 21.18 -6.70 15.33
C ASP A 252 20.01 -6.82 14.33
N ASP A 253 18.81 -6.39 14.75
CA ASP A 253 17.62 -6.41 13.89
C ASP A 253 17.74 -5.37 12.76
N TYR A 254 17.59 -5.82 11.51
CA TYR A 254 17.50 -4.98 10.31
C TYR A 254 16.06 -5.01 9.78
N CYS A 255 15.34 -3.88 9.93
CA CYS A 255 13.93 -3.79 9.53
C CYS A 255 13.77 -2.99 8.23
N ILE A 256 13.06 -3.57 7.27
CA ILE A 256 12.60 -2.88 6.05
C ILE A 256 11.12 -2.57 6.24
N ASN A 257 10.79 -1.29 6.32
CA ASN A 257 9.43 -0.82 6.59
C ASN A 257 8.55 -0.97 5.35
N ASN A 258 7.32 -1.47 5.52
CA ASN A 258 6.35 -1.49 4.41
C ASN A 258 5.57 -0.18 4.34
N GLN A 259 6.16 0.77 3.60
CA GLN A 259 5.65 2.14 3.43
C GLN A 259 5.22 2.43 1.99
N LEU A 260 4.63 1.45 1.30
CA LEU A 260 4.09 1.68 -0.05
C LEU A 260 3.13 2.89 -0.06
N PRO A 261 3.32 3.85 -0.98
CA PRO A 261 2.40 4.97 -1.14
C PRO A 261 0.99 4.47 -1.47
N VAL A 262 -0.03 5.13 -0.94
CA VAL A 262 -1.44 4.77 -1.15
C VAL A 262 -2.14 5.89 -1.89
N GLN A 263 -2.81 5.56 -2.98
CA GLN A 263 -3.69 6.48 -3.70
C GLN A 263 -5.12 6.00 -3.55
N VAL A 264 -5.98 6.79 -2.92
CA VAL A 264 -7.39 6.46 -2.78
C VAL A 264 -8.15 7.06 -3.95
N ARG A 265 -8.59 6.21 -4.88
CA ARG A 265 -9.40 6.62 -6.01
C ARG A 265 -10.85 6.76 -5.56
N CYS A 266 -11.33 8.00 -5.48
CA CYS A 266 -12.73 8.31 -5.19
C CYS A 266 -13.63 7.77 -6.30
N ALA A 267 -14.88 7.52 -5.96
CA ALA A 267 -15.88 7.07 -6.92
C ALA A 267 -16.06 8.12 -8.04
N ASN A 268 -16.50 7.63 -9.19
CA ASN A 268 -16.80 8.44 -10.36
C ASN A 268 -17.64 9.69 -10.01
N GLN A 269 -17.23 10.84 -10.55
CA GLN A 269 -17.80 12.16 -10.29
C GLN A 269 -19.31 12.29 -10.57
N PHE A 270 -19.88 11.42 -11.41
CA PHE A 270 -21.29 11.42 -11.75
C PHE A 270 -22.17 10.63 -10.77
N LEU A 271 -21.56 9.91 -9.82
CA LEU A 271 -22.31 9.15 -8.82
C LEU A 271 -22.79 10.04 -7.68
N VAL A 272 -24.03 9.77 -7.26
CA VAL A 272 -24.66 10.36 -6.07
C VAL A 272 -24.87 9.31 -5.00
N THR A 273 -25.09 9.73 -3.76
CA THR A 273 -25.13 8.82 -2.61
C THR A 273 -26.34 9.04 -1.70
N GLU A 274 -26.89 7.93 -1.22
CA GLU A 274 -27.97 7.89 -0.21
C GLU A 274 -27.46 8.20 1.21
N LEU A 275 -26.14 8.33 1.39
CA LEU A 275 -25.54 8.64 2.70
C LEU A 275 -25.97 9.99 3.24
N MET A 276 -26.27 10.96 2.35
CA MET A 276 -26.67 12.30 2.72
C MET A 276 -27.58 12.92 1.65
N ARG A 277 -28.64 13.58 2.13
CA ARG A 277 -29.56 14.36 1.31
C ARG A 277 -29.59 15.80 1.80
N ASP A 278 -29.59 16.74 0.88
CA ASP A 278 -29.67 18.17 1.19
C ASP A 278 -31.09 18.61 1.60
N ASN A 279 -31.27 19.91 1.80
CA ASN A 279 -32.54 20.52 2.18
C ASN A 279 -33.67 20.40 1.16
N LYS A 280 -33.34 20.08 -0.10
CA LYS A 280 -34.26 19.83 -1.20
C LYS A 280 -34.45 18.32 -1.43
N SER A 281 -33.95 17.48 -0.51
CA SER A 281 -33.94 16.01 -0.62
C SER A 281 -33.10 15.49 -1.80
N ALA A 282 -32.22 16.32 -2.38
CA ALA A 282 -31.30 15.90 -3.42
C ALA A 282 -30.14 15.12 -2.82
N LEU A 283 -29.72 14.06 -3.50
CA LEU A 283 -28.61 13.19 -3.08
C LEU A 283 -27.28 13.93 -3.23
N ALA A 284 -26.39 13.76 -2.25
CA ALA A 284 -25.07 14.36 -2.31
C ALA A 284 -24.18 13.69 -3.38
N PRO A 285 -23.24 14.42 -4.00
CA PRO A 285 -22.23 13.82 -4.89
C PRO A 285 -21.31 12.87 -4.10
N GLN A 286 -21.20 11.61 -4.53
CA GLN A 286 -20.42 10.58 -3.85
C GLN A 286 -18.93 10.97 -3.77
N VAL A 287 -18.39 11.53 -4.84
CA VAL A 287 -16.98 11.95 -4.92
C VAL A 287 -16.57 12.96 -3.84
N ILE A 288 -17.48 13.85 -3.45
CA ILE A 288 -17.24 14.83 -2.38
C ILE A 288 -17.23 14.14 -1.01
N VAL A 289 -18.19 13.23 -0.79
CA VAL A 289 -18.28 12.46 0.45
C VAL A 289 -17.04 11.56 0.60
N ASP A 290 -16.64 10.85 -0.47
CA ASP A 290 -15.43 10.03 -0.51
C ASP A 290 -14.20 10.86 -0.15
N ALA A 291 -14.03 12.04 -0.75
CA ALA A 291 -12.87 12.89 -0.52
C ALA A 291 -12.77 13.37 0.94
N VAL A 292 -13.87 13.84 1.52
CA VAL A 292 -13.88 14.31 2.92
C VAL A 292 -13.64 13.16 3.89
N VAL A 293 -14.37 12.05 3.75
CA VAL A 293 -14.28 10.89 4.65
C VAL A 293 -12.90 10.24 4.56
N THR A 294 -12.38 10.06 3.34
CA THR A 294 -11.03 9.53 3.12
C THR A 294 -9.97 10.42 3.75
N SER A 295 -10.08 11.74 3.61
CA SER A 295 -9.12 12.68 4.20
C SER A 295 -9.14 12.62 5.73
N LEU A 296 -10.31 12.47 6.35
CA LEU A 296 -10.43 12.24 7.80
C LEU A 296 -9.77 10.94 8.24
N ILE A 297 -10.07 9.84 7.54
CA ILE A 297 -9.49 8.52 7.86
C ILE A 297 -7.97 8.56 7.72
N THR A 298 -7.47 9.21 6.67
CA THR A 298 -6.03 9.35 6.39
C THR A 298 -5.31 10.12 7.49
N ARG A 299 -5.92 11.22 7.96
CA ARG A 299 -5.40 11.99 9.10
C ARG A 299 -5.33 11.14 10.37
N ASN A 300 -6.35 10.31 10.63
CA ASN A 300 -6.37 9.43 11.80
C ASN A 300 -5.26 8.38 11.77
N SER A 301 -5.00 7.77 10.60
CA SER A 301 -3.87 6.84 10.47
C SER A 301 -2.52 7.51 10.72
N ALA A 302 -2.34 8.76 10.32
CA ALA A 302 -1.10 9.51 10.56
C ALA A 302 -0.87 9.81 12.05
N ILE A 303 -1.94 10.05 12.83
CA ILE A 303 -1.86 10.38 14.27
C ILE A 303 -1.51 9.17 15.14
N THR A 304 -1.82 7.95 14.69
CA THR A 304 -1.81 6.74 15.55
C THR A 304 -0.43 6.05 15.65
N GLU A 305 0.65 6.64 15.10
CA GLU A 305 2.05 6.16 15.12
C GLU A 305 2.28 4.64 14.97
N LYS A 306 2.63 4.22 13.75
CA LYS A 306 3.57 3.12 13.42
C LYS A 306 3.86 3.02 11.91
N GLN A 307 2.98 3.55 11.07
CA GLN A 307 3.15 3.54 9.61
C GLN A 307 2.68 4.89 9.03
N ASN A 308 3.61 5.71 8.54
CA ASN A 308 3.28 6.95 7.84
C ASN A 308 3.22 6.67 6.33
N LYS A 309 2.19 5.95 5.89
CA LYS A 309 1.98 5.71 4.45
C LYS A 309 1.55 7.01 3.80
N GLN A 310 2.38 7.54 2.89
CA GLN A 310 2.02 8.70 2.09
C GLN A 310 0.73 8.38 1.34
N THR A 311 -0.35 9.06 1.70
CA THR A 311 -1.69 8.80 1.16
C THR A 311 -2.22 10.02 0.42
N SER A 312 -2.69 9.85 -0.81
CA SER A 312 -3.25 10.94 -1.62
C SER A 312 -4.60 10.57 -2.22
N LEU A 313 -5.42 11.57 -2.49
CA LEU A 313 -6.68 11.39 -3.23
C LEU A 313 -6.40 11.30 -4.74
N LEU A 314 -7.16 10.45 -5.41
CA LEU A 314 -7.12 10.26 -6.86
C LEU A 314 -8.54 10.34 -7.41
N LEU A 315 -8.71 10.96 -8.58
CA LEU A 315 -9.95 10.93 -9.34
C LEU A 315 -9.79 10.04 -10.57
N GLU A 316 -10.91 9.53 -11.09
CA GLU A 316 -10.90 8.77 -12.35
C GLU A 316 -10.37 9.62 -13.50
N ASN A 317 -10.81 10.88 -13.60
CA ASN A 317 -10.34 11.85 -14.57
C ASN A 317 -10.05 13.17 -13.86
N GLY A 318 -8.93 13.80 -14.18
CA GLY A 318 -8.57 15.10 -13.64
C GLY A 318 -8.11 15.08 -12.18
N SER A 319 -8.15 16.26 -11.57
CA SER A 319 -7.74 16.49 -10.18
C SER A 319 -8.69 17.44 -9.47
N PHE A 320 -8.78 17.34 -8.14
CA PHE A 320 -9.54 18.32 -7.36
C PHE A 320 -8.91 19.71 -7.50
N THR A 321 -9.75 20.74 -7.65
CA THR A 321 -9.28 22.12 -7.67
C THR A 321 -8.58 22.47 -6.35
N PRO A 322 -7.56 23.36 -6.35
CA PRO A 322 -6.93 23.83 -5.12
C PRO A 322 -7.93 24.43 -4.12
N LYS A 323 -9.00 25.07 -4.63
CA LYS A 323 -10.09 25.60 -3.82
C LYS A 323 -10.87 24.50 -3.10
N MET A 324 -11.18 23.39 -3.78
CA MET A 324 -11.84 22.23 -3.17
C MET A 324 -10.96 21.61 -2.10
N MET A 325 -9.69 21.33 -2.42
CA MET A 325 -8.74 20.75 -1.47
C MET A 325 -8.56 21.60 -0.23
N LYS A 326 -8.45 22.94 -0.38
CA LYS A 326 -8.39 23.85 0.76
C LYS A 326 -9.62 23.76 1.66
N ARG A 327 -10.82 23.63 1.09
CA ARG A 327 -12.05 23.48 1.88
C ARG A 327 -12.13 22.14 2.59
N ILE A 328 -11.65 21.06 1.97
CA ILE A 328 -11.56 19.76 2.64
C ILE A 328 -10.59 19.87 3.82
N GLU A 329 -9.42 20.51 3.63
CA GLU A 329 -8.44 20.73 4.68
C GLU A 329 -9.03 21.53 5.86
N GLU A 330 -9.78 22.61 5.57
CA GLU A 330 -10.49 23.40 6.58
C GLU A 330 -11.50 22.57 7.38
N ILE A 331 -12.17 21.58 6.78
CA ILE A 331 -13.11 20.70 7.48
C ILE A 331 -12.39 19.74 8.42
N ILE A 332 -11.26 19.18 7.98
CA ILE A 332 -10.52 18.17 8.76
C ILE A 332 -9.57 18.78 9.80
N THR A 333 -9.45 20.11 9.84
CA THR A 333 -8.61 20.86 10.80
C THR A 333 -9.41 21.73 11.77
N ALA A 334 -10.74 21.81 11.62
CA ALA A 334 -11.64 22.63 12.44
C ALA A 334 -11.78 22.12 13.88
#